data_AF-A0A2G5IY18-F1
#
_entry.id   AF-A0A2G5IY18-F1
#
_cell.length_a   1.000
_cell.length_b   1.000
_cell.length_c   1.000
_cell.angle_alpha   90.00
_cell.angle_beta   90.00
_cell.angle_gamma   90.00
#
_symmetry.space_group_name_H-M   'P 1'
#
loop_
_entity.id
_entity.type
_entity.pdbx_description
1 polymer ?
#
loop_
_entity_poly.entity_id
_entity_poly.type
_entity_poly.pdbx_seq_one_letter_code
_entity_poly.pdbx_strand_id
1 'polypeptide(L)'
;MTDRTPLTEQQLDSYAELAITAEHDGIQVDPAVVTRLVDEVRRLQFQCRYLIGQLAKRDAASGRGDRAVREFLTADPGPTVQPTGYVVSCLPAGHDDRWTFTVQVQHAGGDKFVVRHGLRHYGVDGAWSYEPGFDEDDDSAEVEWADAHRFDHDTALRLARELAPRLTYRGRTVADVLAEGAQR
;
A
#
# COMPACT_ATOMS: atom_id res chain seq x y z
N MET A 1 8.10 -3.00 -20.57
CA MET A 1 9.46 -3.10 -20.00
C MET A 1 10.30 -2.00 -20.60
N THR A 2 10.50 -0.89 -19.90
CA THR A 2 11.47 0.14 -20.32
C THR A 2 12.84 -0.35 -19.90
N ASP A 3 13.72 -0.57 -20.88
CA ASP A 3 15.12 -0.92 -20.66
C ASP A 3 15.77 0.17 -19.78
N ARG A 4 16.17 -0.19 -18.55
CA ARG A 4 16.78 0.73 -17.57
C ARG A 4 18.31 0.73 -17.67
N THR A 5 18.84 0.62 -18.88
CA THR A 5 20.28 0.75 -19.11
C THR A 5 20.73 2.18 -18.75
N PRO A 6 21.77 2.35 -17.93
CA PRO A 6 22.27 3.68 -17.58
C PRO A 6 22.71 4.44 -18.83
N LEU A 7 22.34 5.73 -18.90
CA LEU A 7 22.73 6.59 -20.00
C LEU A 7 24.25 6.73 -20.08
N THR A 8 24.78 6.56 -21.29
CA THR A 8 26.19 6.79 -21.60
C THR A 8 26.51 8.29 -21.61
N GLU A 9 27.78 8.65 -21.45
CA GLU A 9 28.24 10.05 -21.57
C GLU A 9 27.84 10.66 -22.91
N GLN A 10 27.97 9.89 -24.00
CA GLN A 10 27.57 10.33 -25.34
C GLN A 10 26.07 10.61 -25.45
N GLN A 11 25.22 9.82 -24.78
CA GLN A 11 23.79 10.06 -24.72
C GLN A 11 23.46 11.31 -23.88
N LEU A 12 24.15 11.51 -22.75
CA LEU A 12 23.97 12.71 -21.93
C LEU A 12 24.34 13.99 -22.69
N ASP A 13 25.46 13.97 -23.42
CA ASP A 13 25.87 15.10 -24.25
C ASP A 13 24.88 15.35 -25.40
N SER A 14 24.39 14.28 -26.04
CA SER A 14 23.37 14.37 -27.09
C SER A 14 22.05 14.95 -26.57
N TYR A 15 21.60 14.53 -25.37
CA TYR A 15 20.39 15.07 -24.75
C TYR A 15 20.58 16.50 -24.27
N ALA A 16 21.77 16.87 -23.80
CA ALA A 16 22.08 18.23 -23.41
C ALA A 16 22.02 19.17 -24.63
N GLU A 17 22.61 18.75 -25.75
CA GLU A 17 22.58 19.50 -27.01
C GLU A 17 21.14 19.66 -27.52
N LEU A 18 20.34 18.59 -27.51
CA LEU A 18 18.93 18.63 -27.89
C LEU A 18 18.13 19.56 -26.99
N ALA A 19 18.29 19.49 -25.67
CA ALA A 19 17.57 20.33 -24.72
C ALA A 19 17.93 21.82 -24.83
N ILE A 20 19.16 22.12 -25.25
CA ILE A 20 19.64 23.49 -25.46
C ILE A 20 19.16 24.07 -26.80
N THR A 21 19.08 23.23 -27.85
CA THR A 21 18.82 23.67 -29.23
C THR A 21 17.37 23.53 -29.68
N ALA A 22 16.56 22.73 -28.99
CA ALA A 22 15.15 22.56 -29.33
C ALA A 22 14.29 23.70 -28.74
N GLU A 23 13.46 24.32 -29.58
CA GLU A 23 12.29 25.07 -29.10
C GLU A 23 11.22 24.07 -28.65
N HIS A 24 10.90 24.06 -27.36
CA HIS A 24 9.83 23.25 -26.80
C HIS A 24 8.63 24.14 -26.47
N ASP A 25 7.60 24.16 -27.32
CA ASP A 25 6.36 24.92 -27.10
C ASP A 25 6.59 26.41 -26.72
N GLY A 26 7.57 27.05 -27.36
CA GLY A 26 7.94 28.45 -27.10
C GLY A 26 8.76 28.69 -25.82
N ILE A 27 9.17 27.62 -25.12
CA ILE A 27 10.01 27.68 -23.93
C ILE A 27 11.46 27.41 -24.35
N GLN A 28 12.29 28.45 -24.24
CA GLN A 28 13.74 28.31 -24.38
C GLN A 28 14.33 27.89 -23.03
N VAL A 29 14.98 26.72 -23.00
CA VAL A 29 15.63 26.23 -21.78
C VAL A 29 16.99 26.93 -21.61
N ASP A 30 17.25 27.46 -20.42
CA ASP A 30 18.55 28.07 -20.09
C ASP A 30 19.67 27.01 -20.15
N PRO A 31 20.70 27.18 -21.01
CA PRO A 31 21.81 26.24 -21.12
C PRO A 31 22.54 26.00 -19.79
N ALA A 32 22.55 26.98 -18.88
CA ALA A 32 23.16 26.83 -17.55
C ALA A 32 22.39 25.83 -16.66
N VAL A 33 21.07 25.70 -16.84
CA VAL A 33 20.23 24.72 -16.13
C VAL A 33 20.50 23.32 -16.67
N VAL A 34 20.55 23.16 -17.99
CA VAL A 34 20.85 21.86 -18.63
C VAL A 34 22.24 21.37 -18.21
N THR A 35 23.25 22.24 -18.26
CA THR A 35 24.62 21.91 -17.86
C THR A 35 24.67 21.44 -16.40
N ARG A 36 23.99 22.15 -15.48
CA ARG A 36 23.93 21.77 -14.07
C ARG A 36 23.27 20.41 -13.84
N LEU A 37 22.20 20.11 -14.59
CA LEU A 37 21.52 18.82 -14.51
C LEU A 37 22.41 17.69 -15.03
N VAL A 38 23.09 17.89 -16.16
CA VAL A 38 24.04 16.91 -16.72
C VAL A 38 25.18 16.65 -15.75
N ASP A 39 25.74 17.68 -15.14
CA ASP A 39 26.80 17.54 -14.15
C ASP A 39 26.33 16.78 -12.89
N GLU A 40 25.11 17.03 -12.42
CA GLU A 40 24.56 16.27 -11.29
C GLU A 40 24.29 14.81 -11.68
N VAL A 41 23.80 14.53 -12.89
CA VAL A 41 23.65 13.15 -13.37
C VAL A 41 25.01 12.44 -13.42
N ARG A 42 26.06 13.10 -13.94
CA ARG A 42 27.43 12.56 -13.93
C ARG A 42 27.92 12.28 -12.52
N ARG A 43 27.71 13.22 -11.60
CA ARG A 43 28.07 13.08 -10.17
C ARG A 43 27.38 11.89 -9.53
N LEU A 44 26.08 11.75 -9.74
CA LEU A 44 25.27 10.65 -9.20
C LEU A 44 25.71 9.31 -9.80
N GLN A 45 25.94 9.24 -11.11
CA GLN A 45 26.47 8.03 -11.74
C GLN A 45 27.83 7.62 -11.17
N PHE A 46 28.72 8.59 -10.92
CA PHE A 46 30.01 8.35 -10.29
C PHE A 46 29.85 7.85 -8.85
N GLN A 47 28.98 8.47 -8.05
CA GLN A 47 28.68 8.04 -6.68
C GLN A 47 28.11 6.61 -6.65
N CYS A 48 27.17 6.29 -7.53
CA CYS A 48 26.64 4.93 -7.66
C CYS A 48 27.74 3.93 -8.00
N ARG A 49 28.58 4.20 -9.01
CA ARG A 49 29.72 3.32 -9.37
C ARG A 49 30.69 3.14 -8.20
N TYR A 50 30.99 4.21 -7.47
CA TYR A 50 31.86 4.17 -6.31
C TYR A 50 31.27 3.31 -5.19
N LEU A 51 30.00 3.51 -4.84
CA LEU A 51 29.32 2.74 -3.80
C LEU A 51 29.19 1.26 -4.16
N ILE A 52 28.86 0.96 -5.43
CA ILE A 52 28.86 -0.41 -5.94
C ILE A 52 30.26 -1.02 -5.82
N GLY A 53 31.31 -0.28 -6.17
CA GLY A 53 32.70 -0.73 -5.99
C GLY A 53 33.09 -0.94 -4.52
N GLN A 54 32.61 -0.11 -3.59
CA GLN A 54 32.84 -0.29 -2.15
C GLN A 54 32.09 -1.50 -1.59
N LEU A 55 30.84 -1.72 -2.03
CA LEU A 55 30.07 -2.92 -1.69
C LEU A 55 30.76 -4.17 -2.23
N ALA A 56 31.17 -4.17 -3.50
CA ALA A 56 31.89 -5.28 -4.11
C ALA A 56 33.23 -5.56 -3.39
N LYS A 57 34.00 -4.53 -3.01
CA LYS A 57 35.25 -4.70 -2.24
C LYS A 57 35.00 -5.27 -0.84
N ARG A 58 33.97 -4.78 -0.14
CA ARG A 58 33.57 -5.29 1.19
C ARG A 58 33.12 -6.74 1.10
N ASP A 59 32.48 -7.10 0.00
CA ASP A 59 31.87 -8.42 -0.19
C ASP A 59 32.79 -9.43 -0.90
N ALA A 60 33.87 -8.99 -1.56
CA ALA A 60 34.86 -9.85 -2.22
C ALA A 60 35.53 -10.85 -1.24
N ALA A 61 35.58 -10.54 0.06
CA ALA A 61 36.07 -11.45 1.09
C ALA A 61 35.06 -12.55 1.48
N SER A 62 33.78 -12.42 1.11
CA SER A 62 32.69 -13.31 1.57
C SER A 62 31.79 -13.89 0.47
N GLY A 63 31.84 -13.37 -0.77
CA GLY A 63 31.01 -13.79 -1.89
C GLY A 63 29.51 -13.47 -1.75
N ARG A 64 29.08 -12.79 -0.68
CA ARG A 64 27.66 -12.50 -0.42
C ARG A 64 27.09 -11.39 -1.31
N GLY A 65 27.91 -10.42 -1.71
CA GLY A 65 27.49 -9.29 -2.54
C GLY A 65 27.07 -9.70 -3.94
N ASP A 66 27.89 -10.49 -4.62
CA ASP A 66 27.58 -11.01 -5.96
C ASP A 66 26.31 -11.88 -5.96
N ARG A 67 26.08 -12.61 -4.86
CA ARG A 67 24.85 -13.38 -4.67
C ARG A 67 23.64 -12.48 -4.46
N ALA A 68 23.72 -11.49 -3.58
CA ALA A 68 22.62 -10.56 -3.30
C ALA A 68 22.26 -9.70 -4.52
N VAL A 69 23.26 -9.24 -5.28
CA VAL A 69 23.04 -8.50 -6.54
C VAL A 69 22.41 -9.40 -7.60
N ARG A 70 22.86 -10.66 -7.72
CA ARG A 70 22.23 -11.62 -8.61
C ARG A 70 20.79 -11.90 -8.19
N GLU A 71 20.54 -12.20 -6.91
CA GLU A 71 19.19 -12.39 -6.37
C GLU A 71 18.29 -11.17 -6.60
N PHE A 72 18.80 -9.95 -6.44
CA PHE A 72 18.05 -8.71 -6.73
C PHE A 72 17.77 -8.51 -8.23
N LEU A 73 18.76 -8.76 -9.09
CA LEU A 73 18.63 -8.59 -10.55
C LEU A 73 17.84 -9.73 -11.21
N THR A 74 17.81 -10.92 -10.61
CA THR A 74 17.08 -12.10 -11.10
C THR A 74 15.80 -12.40 -10.32
N ALA A 75 15.44 -11.57 -9.33
CA ALA A 75 14.14 -11.65 -8.68
C ALA A 75 13.08 -11.28 -9.71
N ASP A 76 12.51 -12.31 -10.34
CA ASP A 76 11.26 -12.19 -11.07
C ASP A 76 10.23 -11.62 -10.08
N PRO A 77 9.52 -10.51 -10.41
CA PRO A 77 8.44 -9.99 -9.58
C PRO A 77 7.25 -10.97 -9.65
N GLY A 78 7.43 -12.12 -9.01
CA GLY A 78 6.43 -13.16 -8.89
C GLY A 78 5.19 -12.62 -8.17
N PRO A 79 4.01 -13.23 -8.41
CA PRO A 79 2.77 -12.77 -7.81
C PRO A 79 2.87 -12.81 -6.28
N THR A 80 2.54 -11.68 -5.65
CA THR A 80 2.39 -11.58 -4.19
C THR A 80 0.95 -11.85 -3.80
N VAL A 81 0.74 -12.73 -2.82
CA VAL A 81 -0.58 -12.97 -2.24
C VAL A 81 -0.75 -12.11 -0.99
N GLN A 82 -1.83 -11.35 -0.94
CA GLN A 82 -2.19 -10.54 0.21
C GLN A 82 -3.65 -10.79 0.60
N PRO A 83 -3.96 -10.93 1.89
CA PRO A 83 -5.34 -10.96 2.35
C PRO A 83 -6.06 -9.64 2.04
N THR A 84 -7.14 -9.72 1.28
CA THR A 84 -7.97 -8.56 0.93
C THR A 84 -9.17 -8.39 1.87
N GLY A 85 -9.54 -9.44 2.61
CA GLY A 85 -10.52 -9.33 3.67
C GLY A 85 -10.82 -10.62 4.41
N TYR A 86 -11.54 -10.44 5.51
CA TYR A 86 -11.99 -11.50 6.42
C TYR A 86 -13.46 -11.31 6.76
N VAL A 87 -14.10 -12.43 7.07
CA VAL A 87 -15.47 -12.49 7.59
C VAL A 87 -15.42 -13.09 8.99
N VAL A 88 -15.90 -12.32 9.97
CA VAL A 88 -15.96 -12.72 11.36
C VAL A 88 -17.43 -12.84 11.76
N SER A 89 -17.84 -14.02 12.20
CA SER A 89 -19.19 -14.28 12.67
C SER A 89 -19.17 -15.34 13.77
N CYS A 90 -20.09 -15.20 14.73
CA CYS A 90 -20.33 -16.20 15.76
C CYS A 90 -21.33 -17.29 15.29
N LEU A 91 -21.99 -17.11 14.14
CA LEU A 91 -22.89 -18.10 13.58
C LEU A 91 -22.13 -19.14 12.73
N PRO A 92 -22.56 -20.42 12.74
CA PRO A 92 -21.98 -21.47 11.89
C PRO A 92 -21.95 -21.09 10.42
N ALA A 93 -20.99 -21.66 9.68
CA ALA A 93 -20.69 -21.19 8.33
C ALA A 93 -21.85 -21.26 7.33
N GLY A 94 -22.75 -22.24 7.51
CA GLY A 94 -23.94 -22.44 6.68
C GLY A 94 -25.25 -21.95 7.31
N HIS A 95 -25.20 -21.14 8.36
CA HIS A 95 -26.41 -20.61 8.99
C HIS A 95 -27.07 -19.54 8.10
N ASP A 96 -28.38 -19.62 7.89
CA ASP A 96 -29.12 -18.72 6.97
C ASP A 96 -28.95 -17.24 7.34
N ASP A 97 -29.02 -16.92 8.63
CA ASP A 97 -28.84 -15.56 9.13
C ASP A 97 -27.38 -15.09 9.24
N ARG A 98 -26.38 -15.88 8.83
CA ARG A 98 -24.96 -15.57 9.04
C ARG A 98 -24.55 -14.22 8.49
N TRP A 99 -25.04 -13.87 7.30
CA TRP A 99 -24.70 -12.61 6.62
C TRP A 99 -25.10 -11.39 7.46
N THR A 100 -26.19 -11.50 8.22
CA THR A 100 -26.73 -10.45 9.08
C THR A 100 -25.86 -10.20 10.31
N PHE A 101 -25.21 -11.24 10.83
CA PHE A 101 -24.36 -11.21 12.02
C PHE A 101 -22.88 -11.40 11.66
N THR A 102 -22.45 -10.72 10.60
CA THR A 102 -21.08 -10.77 10.10
C THR A 102 -20.42 -9.40 10.21
N VAL A 103 -19.25 -9.36 10.85
CA VAL A 103 -18.32 -8.24 10.75
C VAL A 103 -17.31 -8.54 9.65
N GLN A 104 -17.08 -7.58 8.77
CA GLN A 104 -16.10 -7.67 7.70
C GLN A 104 -14.85 -6.89 8.11
N VAL A 105 -13.68 -7.48 7.87
CA VAL A 105 -12.40 -6.78 7.91
C VAL A 105 -11.93 -6.67 6.46
N GLN A 106 -11.71 -5.46 5.96
CA GLN A 106 -11.36 -5.24 4.55
C GLN A 106 -10.04 -4.47 4.46
N HIS A 107 -9.21 -4.86 3.50
CA HIS A 107 -7.99 -4.13 3.19
C HIS A 107 -8.32 -2.75 2.62
N ALA A 108 -7.65 -1.71 3.11
CA ALA A 108 -7.93 -0.31 2.79
C ALA A 108 -6.72 0.41 2.16
N GLY A 109 -5.79 -0.35 1.57
CA GLY A 109 -4.52 0.19 1.08
C GLY A 109 -3.40 0.15 2.12
N GLY A 110 -2.15 0.10 1.67
CA GLY A 110 -0.99 -0.06 2.56
C GLY A 110 -1.07 -1.33 3.43
N ASP A 111 -0.64 -1.24 4.69
CA ASP A 111 -0.80 -2.30 5.69
C ASP A 111 -2.03 -2.08 6.59
N LYS A 112 -3.06 -1.42 6.05
CA LYS A 112 -4.22 -0.96 6.81
C LYS A 112 -5.51 -1.68 6.43
N PHE A 113 -6.36 -1.85 7.43
CA PHE A 113 -7.63 -2.56 7.35
C PHE A 113 -8.73 -1.76 8.05
N VAL A 114 -9.94 -1.83 7.50
CA VAL A 114 -11.15 -1.27 8.10
C VAL A 114 -12.04 -2.38 8.66
N VAL A 115 -12.78 -2.08 9.73
CA VAL A 115 -13.74 -3.00 10.36
C VAL A 115 -15.14 -2.49 10.11
N ARG A 116 -16.02 -3.29 9.49
CA ARG A 116 -17.37 -2.85 9.11
C ARG A 116 -18.47 -3.89 9.29
N HIS A 117 -19.69 -3.40 9.45
CA HIS A 117 -20.94 -4.18 9.39
C HIS A 117 -21.93 -3.45 8.48
N GLY A 118 -22.22 -4.02 7.31
CA GLY A 118 -22.99 -3.33 6.28
C GLY A 118 -22.24 -2.09 5.79
N LEU A 119 -22.85 -0.90 5.95
CA LEU A 119 -22.28 0.40 5.57
C LEU A 119 -21.55 1.12 6.73
N ARG A 120 -21.55 0.54 7.93
CA ARG A 120 -20.99 1.17 9.13
C ARG A 120 -19.55 0.75 9.33
N HIS A 121 -18.65 1.72 9.50
CA HIS A 121 -17.26 1.50 9.86
C HIS A 121 -17.06 1.73 11.35
N TYR A 122 -16.34 0.85 12.02
CA TYR A 122 -16.17 0.87 13.47
C TYR A 122 -14.80 1.41 13.86
N GLY A 123 -14.80 2.32 14.83
CA GLY A 123 -13.62 2.81 15.53
C GLY A 123 -13.15 1.83 16.62
N VAL A 124 -12.02 2.16 17.25
CA VAL A 124 -11.42 1.35 18.33
C VAL A 124 -12.31 1.24 19.58
N ASP A 125 -13.15 2.25 19.82
CA ASP A 125 -14.10 2.33 20.92
C ASP A 125 -15.43 1.62 20.64
N GLY A 126 -15.61 1.10 19.41
CA GLY A 126 -16.85 0.49 18.95
C GLY A 126 -17.91 1.51 18.53
N ALA A 127 -17.61 2.81 18.56
CA ALA A 127 -18.41 3.80 17.86
C ALA A 127 -18.33 3.54 16.35
N TRP A 128 -19.38 3.92 15.62
CA TRP A 128 -19.42 3.74 14.19
C TRP A 128 -19.72 5.04 13.47
N SER A 129 -19.15 5.16 12.28
CA SER A 129 -19.41 6.26 11.35
C SER A 129 -19.57 5.71 9.93
N TYR A 130 -20.09 6.53 9.02
CA TYR A 130 -20.00 6.26 7.60
C TYR A 130 -18.65 6.73 7.09
N GLU A 131 -18.16 6.11 6.02
CA GLU A 131 -17.02 6.67 5.29
C GLU A 131 -17.44 8.06 4.79
N PRO A 132 -16.62 9.11 5.01
CA PRO A 132 -16.91 10.44 4.51
C PRO A 132 -17.07 10.38 2.98
N GLY A 133 -18.02 11.15 2.47
CA GLY A 133 -18.16 11.31 1.02
C GLY A 133 -16.91 11.98 0.47
N PHE A 134 -16.57 11.66 -0.78
CA PHE A 134 -15.57 12.40 -1.56
C PHE A 134 -16.15 13.77 -1.97
N ASP A 135 -16.43 14.65 -1.00
CA ASP A 135 -16.63 16.07 -1.30
C ASP A 135 -15.25 16.74 -1.25
N GLU A 136 -14.87 17.41 -2.35
CA GLU A 136 -13.50 17.87 -2.66
C GLU A 136 -12.95 18.98 -1.72
N ASP A 137 -13.71 19.42 -0.71
CA ASP A 137 -13.43 20.64 0.05
C ASP A 137 -12.89 20.41 1.49
N ASP A 138 -12.83 19.17 1.99
CA ASP A 138 -12.34 18.89 3.37
C ASP A 138 -11.46 17.63 3.49
N ASP A 139 -10.21 17.75 3.01
CA ASP A 139 -9.16 16.73 3.18
C ASP A 139 -8.90 16.41 4.67
N SER A 140 -9.21 17.33 5.61
CA SER A 140 -8.92 17.14 7.02
C SER A 140 -9.87 16.14 7.69
N ALA A 141 -11.14 16.16 7.32
CA ALA A 141 -12.13 15.19 7.76
C ALA A 141 -11.80 13.76 7.28
N GLU A 142 -11.24 13.60 6.09
CA GLU A 142 -10.81 12.29 5.58
C GLU A 142 -9.64 11.74 6.43
N VAL A 143 -8.64 12.57 6.75
CA VAL A 143 -7.48 12.15 7.54
C VAL A 143 -7.90 11.73 8.95
N GLU A 144 -8.71 12.54 9.63
CA GLU A 144 -9.21 12.21 10.98
C GLU A 144 -10.03 10.91 10.97
N TRP A 145 -10.88 10.73 9.95
CA TRP A 145 -11.64 9.50 9.80
C TRP A 145 -10.75 8.29 9.56
N ALA A 146 -9.74 8.43 8.68
CA ALA A 146 -8.81 7.37 8.36
C ALA A 146 -8.02 6.93 9.59
N ASP A 147 -7.53 7.87 10.40
CA ASP A 147 -6.81 7.57 11.64
C ASP A 147 -7.69 6.84 12.66
N ALA A 148 -8.98 7.19 12.72
CA ALA A 148 -9.93 6.55 13.65
C ALA A 148 -10.43 5.18 13.19
N HIS A 149 -10.42 4.88 11.89
CA HIS A 149 -11.09 3.69 11.32
C HIS A 149 -10.16 2.74 10.53
N ARG A 150 -8.91 3.11 10.26
CA ARG A 150 -7.91 2.27 9.55
C ARG A 150 -6.86 1.76 10.52
N PHE A 151 -6.88 0.45 10.76
CA PHE A 151 -6.02 -0.22 11.74
C PHE A 151 -5.00 -1.11 11.07
N ASP A 152 -3.96 -1.51 11.80
CA ASP A 152 -3.17 -2.69 11.39
C ASP A 152 -4.05 -3.95 11.40
N HIS A 153 -3.57 -4.99 10.71
CA HIS A 153 -4.28 -6.25 10.53
C HIS A 153 -4.75 -6.90 11.85
N ASP A 154 -3.87 -6.97 12.84
CA ASP A 154 -4.13 -7.71 14.08
C ASP A 154 -5.13 -6.93 14.95
N THR A 155 -4.99 -5.61 15.01
CA THR A 155 -5.96 -4.73 15.66
C THR A 155 -7.33 -4.84 15.01
N ALA A 156 -7.42 -4.83 13.67
CA ALA A 156 -8.69 -4.95 12.96
C ALA A 156 -9.40 -6.28 13.25
N LEU A 157 -8.66 -7.40 13.23
CA LEU A 157 -9.20 -8.72 13.58
C LEU A 157 -9.64 -8.82 15.04
N ARG A 158 -8.88 -8.22 15.97
CA ARG A 158 -9.25 -8.17 17.38
C ARG A 158 -10.58 -7.42 17.56
N LEU A 159 -10.70 -6.21 17.01
CA LEU A 159 -11.92 -5.41 17.07
C LEU A 159 -13.12 -6.16 16.47
N ALA A 160 -12.94 -6.79 15.31
CA ALA A 160 -14.01 -7.56 14.67
C ALA A 160 -14.50 -8.73 15.55
N ARG A 161 -13.61 -9.42 16.26
CA ARG A 161 -13.95 -10.49 17.19
C ARG A 161 -14.67 -9.99 18.45
N GLU A 162 -14.31 -8.80 18.93
CA GLU A 162 -14.98 -8.16 20.07
C GLU A 162 -16.39 -7.66 19.69
N LEU A 163 -16.57 -7.18 18.45
CA LEU A 163 -17.83 -6.65 17.93
C LEU A 163 -18.83 -7.75 17.55
N ALA A 164 -18.37 -8.83 16.91
CA ALA A 164 -19.22 -9.91 16.40
C ALA A 164 -20.28 -10.45 17.41
N PRO A 165 -19.93 -10.77 18.67
CA PRO A 165 -20.92 -11.28 19.63
C PRO A 165 -21.93 -10.23 20.10
N ARG A 166 -21.66 -8.94 19.90
CA ARG A 166 -22.51 -7.81 20.32
C ARG A 166 -23.46 -7.34 19.23
N LEU A 167 -23.34 -7.89 18.01
CA LEU A 167 -24.22 -7.53 16.92
C LEU A 167 -25.67 -7.87 17.25
N THR A 168 -26.55 -6.91 16.96
CA THR A 168 -27.99 -7.09 17.05
C THR A 168 -28.63 -6.76 15.72
N TYR A 169 -29.65 -7.52 15.34
CA TYR A 169 -30.45 -7.26 14.15
C TYR A 169 -31.93 -7.48 14.44
N ARG A 170 -32.73 -6.44 14.19
CA ARG A 170 -34.17 -6.42 14.49
C ARG A 170 -34.48 -6.85 15.93
N GLY A 171 -33.64 -6.41 16.89
CA GLY A 171 -33.77 -6.73 18.31
C GLY A 171 -33.26 -8.11 18.72
N ARG A 172 -32.83 -8.97 17.78
CA ARG A 172 -32.24 -10.28 18.09
C ARG A 172 -30.73 -10.21 18.21
N THR A 173 -30.18 -10.90 19.19
CA THR A 173 -28.74 -11.14 19.38
C THR A 173 -28.31 -12.41 18.66
N VAL A 174 -26.99 -12.62 18.53
CA VAL A 174 -26.42 -13.90 18.06
C VAL A 174 -26.94 -15.08 18.87
N ALA A 175 -27.07 -14.92 20.20
CA ALA A 175 -27.52 -15.99 21.09
C ALA A 175 -28.97 -16.40 20.81
N ASP A 176 -29.85 -15.43 20.55
CA ASP A 176 -31.26 -15.69 20.22
C ASP A 176 -31.37 -16.52 18.94
N VAL A 177 -30.58 -16.15 17.91
CA VAL A 177 -30.57 -16.85 16.62
C VAL A 177 -30.05 -18.28 16.75
N LEU A 178 -28.99 -18.50 17.52
CA LEU A 178 -28.47 -19.85 17.76
C LEU A 178 -29.47 -20.73 18.53
N ALA A 179 -30.21 -20.16 19.47
CA ALA A 179 -31.21 -20.90 20.24
C ALA A 179 -32.39 -21.36 19.37
N GLU A 180 -32.82 -20.54 18.40
CA GLU A 180 -33.87 -20.91 17.43
C GLU A 180 -33.40 -22.01 16.46
N GLY A 181 -32.15 -21.92 15.98
CA GLY A 181 -31.57 -22.90 15.05
C GLY A 181 -31.40 -24.29 15.68
N ALA A 182 -31.16 -24.37 16.99
CA ALA A 182 -31.05 -25.65 17.71
C ALA A 182 -32.39 -26.37 17.94
N GLN A 183 -33.52 -25.69 17.72
CA GLN A 183 -34.87 -26.24 17.93
C GLN A 183 -35.49 -26.78 16.64
N ARG A 184 -34.83 -26.63 15.49
CA ARG A 184 -35.25 -27.17 14.19
C ARG A 184 -34.48 -28.46 13.88
#